data_AF-A0A2K9LU86-F1
#
_entry.id   AF-A0A2K9LU86-F1
#
_cell.length_a   1.000
_cell.length_b   1.000
_cell.length_c   1.000
_cell.angle_alpha   90.00
_cell.angle_beta   90.00
_cell.angle_gamma   90.00
#
_symmetry.space_group_name_H-M   'P 1'
#
loop_
_entity.id
_entity.type
_entity.pdbx_description
1 polymer ?
#
loop_
_entity_poly.entity_id
_entity_poly.type
_entity_poly.pdbx_seq_one_letter_code
_entity_poly.pdbx_strand_id
1 'polypeptide(L)'
;MIGKYDFDNVNIEKVLFFFEPAIHTISVLLEEQKVELKRNNILDDSFLKVFNFFKNMEFLDDFNEGKDIISFYYDDFWKQLINMNKEQVVDRHRFWPNIISIQQIAEILDRWIKISYDNLKKGLEVLNIQECTYDLKRIIANHCDNLKRVENGLFFNKQINELLEMFKNSSRFKTIENSAEIILGILEENNTRNNNIHNIFEQNSEEYWNTFNILTRISILAGFALLLEQPEILKL
;
A
#
# COMPACT_ATOMS: atom_id res chain seq x y z
N MET A 1 7.86 -7.80 -28.73
CA MET A 1 8.75 -6.88 -27.98
C MET A 1 9.15 -7.63 -26.72
N ILE A 2 10.44 -7.64 -26.35
CA ILE A 2 10.93 -8.48 -25.25
C ILE A 2 10.64 -7.75 -23.94
N GLY A 3 9.42 -7.90 -23.43
CA GLY A 3 9.11 -7.65 -22.03
C GLY A 3 9.85 -8.64 -21.14
N LYS A 4 10.04 -8.29 -19.86
CA LYS A 4 10.70 -9.20 -18.90
C LYS A 4 9.85 -10.46 -18.65
N TYR A 5 8.54 -10.38 -18.89
CA TYR A 5 7.58 -11.45 -18.67
C TYR A 5 6.72 -11.64 -19.92
N ASP A 6 7.11 -12.60 -20.76
CA ASP A 6 6.34 -12.94 -21.96
C ASP A 6 5.26 -13.99 -21.60
N PHE A 7 4.00 -13.56 -21.53
CA PHE A 7 2.83 -14.41 -21.31
C PHE A 7 2.12 -14.67 -22.64
N ASP A 8 1.73 -15.91 -22.91
CA ASP A 8 0.82 -16.19 -24.02
C ASP A 8 -0.58 -15.61 -23.76
N ASN A 9 -1.39 -15.54 -24.81
CA ASN A 9 -2.74 -14.96 -24.75
C ASN A 9 -3.67 -15.65 -23.73
N VAL A 10 -3.48 -16.94 -23.45
CA VAL A 10 -4.34 -17.66 -22.49
C VAL A 10 -3.92 -17.32 -21.05
N ASN A 11 -2.63 -17.22 -20.81
CA ASN A 11 -2.06 -16.94 -19.51
C ASN A 11 -2.15 -15.45 -19.14
N ILE A 12 -2.06 -14.54 -20.11
CA ILE A 12 -2.22 -13.11 -19.86
C ILE A 12 -3.63 -12.78 -19.36
N GLU A 13 -4.68 -13.41 -19.91
CA GLU A 13 -6.06 -13.26 -19.42
C GLU A 13 -6.18 -13.65 -17.94
N LYS A 14 -5.46 -14.70 -17.51
CA LYS A 14 -5.42 -15.10 -16.09
C LYS A 14 -4.71 -14.06 -15.22
N VAL A 15 -3.61 -13.48 -15.70
CA VAL A 15 -2.87 -12.42 -14.99
C VAL A 15 -3.72 -11.15 -14.85
N LEU A 16 -4.51 -10.80 -15.87
CA LEU A 16 -5.32 -9.59 -15.87
C LEU A 16 -6.33 -9.55 -14.70
N PHE A 17 -6.81 -10.70 -14.22
CA PHE A 17 -7.75 -10.78 -13.09
C PHE A 17 -7.25 -10.13 -11.79
N PHE A 18 -5.95 -10.13 -11.53
CA PHE A 18 -5.38 -9.45 -10.37
C PHE A 18 -4.58 -8.20 -10.75
N PHE A 19 -4.14 -8.10 -12.01
CA PHE A 19 -3.43 -6.93 -12.52
C PHE A 19 -4.34 -5.71 -12.61
N GLU A 20 -5.49 -5.82 -13.28
CA GLU A 20 -6.40 -4.67 -13.47
C GLU A 20 -6.90 -4.08 -12.14
N PRO A 21 -7.35 -4.88 -11.15
CA PRO A 21 -7.71 -4.35 -9.85
C PRO A 21 -6.56 -3.60 -9.16
N ALA A 22 -5.32 -4.12 -9.23
CA ALA A 22 -4.18 -3.48 -8.60
C ALA A 22 -3.83 -2.13 -9.25
N ILE A 23 -3.83 -2.09 -10.58
CA ILE A 23 -3.59 -0.84 -11.33
C ILE A 23 -4.71 0.17 -11.10
N HIS A 24 -5.96 -0.29 -11.04
CA HIS A 24 -7.09 0.55 -10.66
C HIS A 24 -6.89 1.15 -9.27
N THR A 25 -6.54 0.35 -8.26
CA THR A 25 -6.24 0.84 -6.90
C THR A 25 -5.12 1.88 -6.91
N ILE A 26 -4.01 1.63 -7.61
CA ILE A 26 -2.91 2.61 -7.74
C ILE A 26 -3.42 3.91 -8.36
N SER A 27 -4.22 3.83 -9.42
CA SER A 27 -4.73 4.99 -10.15
C SER A 27 -5.65 5.86 -9.29
N VAL A 28 -6.56 5.25 -8.52
CA VAL A 28 -7.43 5.96 -7.58
C VAL A 28 -6.62 6.69 -6.52
N LEU A 29 -5.65 6.00 -5.88
CA LEU A 29 -4.79 6.59 -4.86
C LEU A 29 -3.93 7.74 -5.42
N LEU A 30 -3.46 7.63 -6.66
CA LEU A 30 -2.73 8.70 -7.34
C LEU A 30 -3.63 9.93 -7.57
N GLU A 31 -4.88 9.76 -7.98
CA GLU A 31 -5.80 10.89 -8.14
C GLU A 31 -6.10 11.59 -6.80
N GLU A 32 -6.36 10.82 -5.74
CA GLU A 32 -6.55 11.37 -4.39
C GLU A 32 -5.30 12.12 -3.91
N GLN A 33 -4.13 11.51 -4.06
CA GLN A 33 -2.85 12.12 -3.67
C GLN A 33 -2.60 13.41 -4.43
N LYS A 34 -2.92 13.46 -5.73
CA LYS A 34 -2.76 14.67 -6.54
C LYS A 34 -3.61 15.83 -6.01
N VAL A 35 -4.83 15.56 -5.57
CA VAL A 35 -5.71 16.58 -4.98
C VAL A 35 -5.09 17.14 -3.72
N GLU A 36 -4.60 16.28 -2.82
CA GLU A 36 -3.96 16.72 -1.57
C GLU A 36 -2.65 17.47 -1.80
N LEU A 37 -1.77 16.98 -2.69
CA LEU A 37 -0.51 17.67 -3.03
C LEU A 37 -0.76 19.07 -3.61
N LYS A 38 -1.77 19.21 -4.49
CA LYS A 38 -2.17 20.50 -5.06
C LYS A 38 -2.69 21.45 -3.98
N ARG A 39 -3.60 20.97 -3.13
CA ARG A 39 -4.21 21.78 -2.05
C ARG A 39 -3.17 22.35 -1.10
N ASN A 40 -2.08 21.61 -0.88
CA ASN A 40 -1.00 22.00 0.03
C ASN A 40 0.21 22.63 -0.69
N ASN A 41 0.13 22.91 -2.00
CA ASN A 41 1.20 23.50 -2.81
C ASN A 41 2.55 22.75 -2.77
N ILE A 42 2.49 21.42 -2.72
CA ILE A 42 3.69 20.54 -2.71
C ILE A 42 3.70 19.55 -3.89
N LEU A 43 2.86 19.77 -4.90
CA LEU A 43 2.88 19.00 -6.14
C LEU A 43 4.18 19.27 -6.90
N ASP A 44 4.89 18.22 -7.26
CA ASP A 44 6.20 18.28 -7.90
C ASP A 44 6.28 17.43 -9.20
N ASP A 45 7.38 17.58 -9.91
CA ASP A 45 7.63 16.86 -11.17
C ASP A 45 7.82 15.35 -10.94
N SER A 46 8.36 14.94 -9.78
CA SER A 46 8.53 13.52 -9.45
C SER A 46 7.17 12.82 -9.36
N PHE A 47 6.21 13.42 -8.64
CA PHE A 47 4.84 12.90 -8.59
C PHE A 47 4.17 12.92 -9.97
N LEU A 48 4.31 14.02 -10.73
CA LEU A 48 3.69 14.13 -12.05
C LEU A 48 4.19 13.06 -13.03
N LYS A 49 5.46 12.65 -12.93
CA LYS A 49 6.00 11.52 -13.70
C LYS A 49 5.27 10.21 -13.38
N VAL A 50 5.14 9.88 -12.10
CA VAL A 50 4.42 8.68 -11.64
C VAL A 50 2.96 8.74 -12.12
N PHE A 51 2.28 9.85 -11.85
CA PHE A 51 0.89 10.06 -12.21
C PHE A 51 0.65 9.90 -13.72
N ASN A 52 1.48 10.54 -14.55
CA ASN A 52 1.34 10.46 -16.00
C ASN A 52 1.72 9.08 -16.55
N PHE A 53 2.65 8.37 -15.91
CA PHE A 53 2.98 7.00 -16.29
C PHE A 53 1.76 6.09 -16.17
N PHE A 54 1.14 6.03 -15.00
CA PHE A 54 -0.02 5.16 -14.77
C PHE A 54 -1.26 5.58 -15.56
N LYS A 55 -1.43 6.87 -15.83
CA LYS A 55 -2.52 7.37 -16.68
C LYS A 55 -2.40 6.93 -18.15
N ASN A 56 -1.18 6.74 -18.64
CA ASN A 56 -0.91 6.42 -20.04
C ASN A 56 -0.39 4.98 -20.24
N MET A 57 -0.45 4.14 -19.20
CA MET A 57 0.00 2.75 -19.28
C MET A 57 -0.97 1.95 -20.16
N GLU A 58 -0.47 1.38 -21.25
CA GLU A 58 -1.27 0.61 -22.20
C GLU A 58 -1.04 -0.90 -22.07
N PHE A 59 0.18 -1.31 -21.71
CA PHE A 59 0.56 -2.72 -21.68
C PHE A 59 1.02 -3.18 -20.30
N LEU A 60 0.85 -4.47 -20.03
CA LEU A 60 1.32 -5.09 -18.79
C LEU A 60 2.85 -4.97 -18.63
N ASP A 61 3.60 -5.09 -19.72
CA ASP A 61 5.06 -5.02 -19.68
C ASP A 61 5.60 -3.67 -19.21
N ASP A 62 4.86 -2.59 -19.47
CA ASP A 62 5.18 -1.23 -19.04
C ASP A 62 5.26 -1.17 -17.51
N PHE A 63 4.48 -1.99 -16.79
CA PHE A 63 4.48 -2.01 -15.33
C PHE A 63 5.87 -2.25 -14.72
N ASN A 64 6.79 -2.93 -15.43
CA ASN A 64 8.18 -3.07 -14.96
C ASN A 64 8.89 -1.71 -14.78
N GLU A 65 8.62 -0.74 -15.65
CA GLU A 65 9.10 0.64 -15.49
C GLU A 65 8.30 1.36 -14.40
N GLY A 66 6.98 1.16 -14.38
CA GLY A 66 6.08 1.80 -13.42
C GLY A 66 6.43 1.53 -11.96
N LYS A 67 6.74 0.28 -11.60
CA LYS A 67 7.13 -0.07 -10.24
C LYS A 67 8.45 0.58 -9.80
N ASP A 68 9.40 0.74 -10.72
CA ASP A 68 10.71 1.34 -10.43
C ASP A 68 10.52 2.85 -10.21
N ILE A 69 9.66 3.49 -11.01
CA ILE A 69 9.25 4.88 -10.84
C ILE A 69 8.54 5.10 -9.49
N ILE A 70 7.63 4.20 -9.07
CA ILE A 70 6.97 4.26 -7.75
C ILE A 70 8.00 4.16 -6.63
N SER A 71 8.92 3.18 -6.69
CA SER A 71 9.94 3.00 -5.66
C SER A 71 10.84 4.24 -5.54
N PHE A 72 11.24 4.81 -6.67
CA PHE A 72 12.03 6.05 -6.68
C PHE A 72 11.25 7.20 -6.03
N TYR A 73 9.99 7.38 -6.42
CA TYR A 73 9.16 8.45 -5.88
C TYR A 73 8.89 8.31 -4.38
N TYR A 74 8.70 7.09 -3.88
CA TYR A 74 8.56 6.83 -2.45
C TYR A 74 9.75 7.39 -1.65
N ASP A 75 10.97 7.04 -2.06
CA ASP A 75 12.20 7.49 -1.40
C ASP A 75 12.44 9.00 -1.57
N ASP A 76 12.11 9.55 -2.74
CA ASP A 76 12.23 10.98 -3.02
C ASP A 76 11.26 11.80 -2.16
N PHE A 77 9.99 11.40 -2.12
CA PHE A 77 8.96 12.07 -1.32
C PHE A 77 9.27 12.02 0.18
N TRP A 78 9.82 10.91 0.68
CA TRP A 78 10.30 10.84 2.06
C TRP A 78 11.39 11.87 2.35
N LYS A 79 12.37 12.01 1.47
CA LYS A 79 13.44 13.03 1.62
C LYS A 79 12.88 14.45 1.56
N GLN A 80 11.87 14.68 0.72
CA GLN A 80 11.18 15.97 0.68
C GLN A 80 10.50 16.27 2.02
N LEU A 81 9.76 15.31 2.60
CA LEU A 81 9.13 15.47 3.91
C LEU A 81 10.14 15.74 5.03
N ILE A 82 11.30 15.09 5.00
CA ILE A 82 12.41 15.36 5.93
C ILE A 82 12.91 16.80 5.77
N ASN A 83 13.16 17.24 4.54
CA ASN A 83 13.66 18.59 4.28
C ASN A 83 12.64 19.65 4.69
N MET A 84 11.36 19.46 4.37
CA MET A 84 10.29 20.35 4.81
C MET A 84 10.20 20.39 6.34
N ASN A 85 10.35 19.25 7.03
CA ASN A 85 10.35 19.20 8.51
C ASN A 85 11.46 20.01 9.17
N LYS A 86 12.59 20.27 8.48
CA LYS A 86 13.64 21.16 8.99
C LYS A 86 13.18 22.62 9.08
N GLU A 87 12.24 23.01 8.22
CA GLU A 87 11.73 24.38 8.12
C GLU A 87 10.41 24.55 8.89
N GLN A 88 9.52 23.57 8.80
CA GLN A 88 8.21 23.55 9.47
C GLN A 88 7.74 22.12 9.71
N VAL A 89 7.10 21.86 10.86
CA VAL A 89 6.52 20.55 11.15
C VAL A 89 5.42 20.23 10.12
N VAL A 90 5.62 19.16 9.35
CA VAL A 90 4.68 18.72 8.32
C VAL A 90 3.75 17.65 8.88
N ASP A 91 2.44 17.86 8.73
CA ASP A 91 1.44 16.84 9.00
C ASP A 91 1.43 15.78 7.90
N ARG A 92 2.15 14.69 8.15
CA ARG A 92 2.35 13.58 7.23
C ARG A 92 1.08 12.75 6.97
N HIS A 93 0.06 12.82 7.82
CA HIS A 93 -1.18 12.02 7.65
C HIS A 93 -1.90 12.34 6.35
N ARG A 94 -1.72 13.56 5.83
CA ARG A 94 -2.36 14.02 4.60
C ARG A 94 -1.84 13.36 3.33
N PHE A 95 -0.61 12.85 3.36
CA PHE A 95 0.11 12.45 2.14
C PHE A 95 0.67 11.04 2.26
N TRP A 96 1.32 10.75 3.38
CA TRP A 96 2.09 9.54 3.57
C TRP A 96 1.27 8.24 3.46
N PRO A 97 -0.01 8.17 3.91
CA PRO A 97 -0.79 6.95 3.80
C PRO A 97 -0.97 6.50 2.35
N ASN A 98 -1.33 7.41 1.44
CA ASN A 98 -1.54 7.07 0.02
C ASN A 98 -0.22 6.66 -0.65
N ILE A 99 0.89 7.32 -0.30
CA ILE A 99 2.22 6.97 -0.82
C ILE A 99 2.63 5.54 -0.42
N ILE A 100 2.42 5.17 0.85
CA ILE A 100 2.65 3.80 1.34
C ILE A 100 1.75 2.81 0.61
N SER A 101 0.47 3.14 0.47
CA SER A 101 -0.52 2.27 -0.16
C SER A 101 -0.20 2.00 -1.63
N ILE A 102 0.19 3.03 -2.39
CA ILE A 102 0.62 2.89 -3.79
C ILE A 102 1.83 1.95 -3.89
N GLN A 103 2.86 2.17 -3.06
CA GLN A 103 4.04 1.30 -3.05
C GLN A 103 3.66 -0.15 -2.70
N GLN A 104 2.83 -0.33 -1.67
CA GLN A 104 2.43 -1.65 -1.19
C GLN A 104 1.67 -2.45 -2.26
N ILE A 105 0.81 -1.78 -3.03
CA ILE A 105 0.07 -2.39 -4.15
C ILE A 105 0.99 -2.66 -5.35
N ALA A 106 1.96 -1.80 -5.63
CA ALA A 106 2.94 -2.07 -6.68
C ALA A 106 3.84 -3.29 -6.35
N GLU A 107 4.29 -3.40 -5.11
CA GLU A 107 5.13 -4.52 -4.66
C GLU A 107 4.39 -5.86 -4.69
N ILE A 108 3.11 -5.90 -4.28
CA ILE A 108 2.33 -7.14 -4.35
C ILE A 108 2.07 -7.54 -5.80
N LEU A 109 1.80 -6.57 -6.68
CA LEU A 109 1.56 -6.85 -8.09
C LEU A 109 2.81 -7.41 -8.78
N ASP A 110 3.98 -6.77 -8.59
CA ASP A 110 5.25 -7.27 -9.13
C ASP A 110 5.56 -8.70 -8.63
N ARG A 111 5.30 -8.95 -7.34
CA ARG A 111 5.45 -10.27 -6.74
C ARG A 111 4.58 -11.31 -7.44
N TRP A 112 3.30 -11.03 -7.67
CA TRP A 112 2.38 -11.98 -8.30
C TRP A 112 2.66 -12.22 -9.78
N ILE A 113 3.04 -11.19 -10.53
CA ILE A 113 3.50 -11.33 -11.92
C ILE A 113 4.71 -12.27 -11.95
N LYS A 114 5.70 -12.04 -11.06
CA LYS A 114 6.90 -12.86 -10.99
C LYS A 114 6.60 -14.32 -10.62
N ILE A 115 5.78 -14.56 -9.59
CA ILE A 115 5.41 -15.93 -9.18
C ILE A 115 4.67 -16.63 -10.32
N SER A 116 3.73 -15.95 -10.96
CA SER A 116 2.98 -16.50 -12.10
C SER A 116 3.88 -16.88 -13.26
N TYR A 117 4.83 -16.01 -13.60
CA TYR A 117 5.80 -16.30 -14.65
C TYR A 117 6.73 -17.47 -14.30
N ASP A 118 7.20 -17.53 -13.05
CA ASP A 118 8.03 -18.63 -12.56
C ASP A 118 7.27 -19.97 -12.49
N ASN A 119 5.96 -19.94 -12.26
CA ASN A 119 5.08 -21.11 -12.31
C ASN A 119 4.99 -21.67 -13.75
N LEU A 120 4.76 -20.80 -14.73
CA LEU A 120 4.69 -21.22 -16.14
C LEU A 120 5.97 -21.88 -16.62
N LYS A 121 7.14 -21.35 -16.20
CA LYS A 121 8.45 -21.97 -16.48
C LYS A 121 8.61 -23.38 -15.92
N LYS A 122 7.83 -23.73 -14.90
CA LYS A 122 7.83 -25.05 -14.24
C LYS A 122 6.69 -25.94 -14.72
N GLY A 123 5.90 -25.51 -15.71
CA GLY A 123 4.70 -26.22 -16.17
C GLY A 123 3.53 -26.17 -15.19
N LEU A 124 3.52 -25.20 -14.27
CA LEU A 124 2.41 -24.91 -13.37
C LEU A 124 1.55 -23.76 -13.93
N GLU A 125 0.37 -23.54 -13.37
CA GLU A 125 -0.50 -22.45 -13.79
C GLU A 125 -0.12 -21.08 -13.17
N VAL A 126 -0.56 -20.02 -13.85
CA VAL A 126 -0.63 -18.64 -13.31
C VAL A 126 -1.39 -18.64 -11.99
N LEU A 127 -1.03 -17.75 -11.07
CA LEU A 127 -1.76 -17.60 -9.81
C LEU A 127 -3.24 -17.32 -10.07
N ASN A 128 -4.10 -18.04 -9.35
CA ASN A 128 -5.52 -17.71 -9.26
C ASN A 128 -5.82 -16.78 -8.08
N ILE A 129 -7.04 -16.24 -8.03
CA ILE A 129 -7.47 -15.31 -6.97
C ILE A 129 -7.39 -15.94 -5.57
N GLN A 130 -7.68 -17.23 -5.43
CA GLN A 130 -7.57 -17.92 -4.13
C GLN A 130 -6.11 -17.97 -3.64
N GLU A 131 -5.15 -18.17 -4.53
CA GLU A 131 -3.72 -18.15 -4.21
C GLU A 131 -3.24 -16.73 -3.90
N CYS A 132 -3.69 -15.73 -4.65
CA CYS A 132 -3.41 -14.32 -4.37
C CYS A 132 -3.94 -13.90 -2.99
N THR A 133 -5.19 -14.24 -2.66
CA THR A 133 -5.79 -13.93 -1.34
C THR A 133 -5.09 -14.69 -0.21
N TYR A 134 -4.64 -15.92 -0.43
CA TYR A 134 -3.80 -16.63 0.55
C TYR A 134 -2.45 -15.93 0.76
N ASP A 135 -1.80 -15.47 -0.31
CA ASP A 135 -0.54 -14.71 -0.23
C ASP A 135 -0.74 -13.40 0.56
N LEU A 136 -1.83 -12.66 0.32
CA LEU A 136 -2.20 -11.46 1.08
C LEU A 136 -2.35 -11.77 2.57
N LYS A 137 -3.07 -12.83 2.95
CA LYS A 137 -3.22 -13.22 4.36
C LYS A 137 -1.88 -13.46 5.03
N ARG A 138 -0.95 -14.13 4.34
CA ARG A 138 0.39 -14.39 4.88
C ARG A 138 1.19 -13.08 5.06
N ILE A 139 1.12 -12.17 4.10
CA ILE A 139 1.81 -10.87 4.18
C ILE A 139 1.23 -10.01 5.31
N ILE A 140 -0.09 -9.95 5.40
CA ILE A 140 -0.82 -9.27 6.49
C ILE A 140 -0.41 -9.85 7.86
N ALA A 141 -0.35 -11.17 8.00
CA ALA A 141 0.11 -11.81 9.24
C ALA A 141 1.54 -11.40 9.61
N ASN A 142 2.47 -11.37 8.63
CA ASN A 142 3.83 -10.91 8.84
C ASN A 142 3.90 -9.43 9.30
N HIS A 143 3.08 -8.56 8.71
CA HIS A 143 2.98 -7.16 9.15
C HIS A 143 2.52 -7.06 10.61
N CYS A 144 1.61 -7.91 11.04
CA CYS A 144 1.13 -7.89 12.42
C CYS A 144 2.11 -8.46 13.43
N ASP A 145 2.91 -9.45 13.04
CA ASP A 145 4.03 -9.89 13.85
C ASP A 145 5.08 -8.78 14.00
N ASN A 146 5.32 -8.00 12.94
CA ASN A 146 6.18 -6.82 13.01
C ASN A 146 5.59 -5.72 13.89
N LEU A 147 4.28 -5.48 13.83
CA LEU A 147 3.58 -4.48 14.66
C LEU A 147 3.84 -4.72 16.16
N LYS A 148 3.77 -5.98 16.61
CA LYS A 148 4.07 -6.36 18.00
C LYS A 148 5.52 -6.10 18.41
N ARG A 149 6.46 -6.16 17.45
CA ARG A 149 7.88 -5.95 17.73
C ARG A 149 8.24 -4.49 17.83
N VAL A 150 7.56 -3.62 17.08
CA VAL A 150 7.81 -2.18 17.08
C VAL A 150 6.98 -1.42 18.10
N GLU A 151 5.86 -1.99 18.59
CA GLU A 151 5.06 -1.35 19.63
C GLU A 151 5.66 -1.60 21.02
N ASN A 152 6.26 -0.55 21.58
CA ASN A 152 6.91 -0.57 22.90
C ASN A 152 5.94 -0.19 24.05
N GLY A 153 4.64 -0.50 23.92
CA GLY A 153 3.61 -0.17 24.91
C GLY A 153 3.25 1.31 25.03
N LEU A 154 3.64 2.13 24.05
CA LEU A 154 3.44 3.59 24.07
C LEU A 154 2.07 4.01 23.57
N PHE A 155 1.48 3.26 22.64
CA PHE A 155 0.27 3.69 21.94
C PHE A 155 -0.88 2.71 22.12
N PHE A 156 -0.62 1.43 22.40
CA PHE A 156 -1.67 0.43 22.49
C PHE A 156 -2.33 0.43 23.86
N ASN A 157 -3.53 0.98 23.90
CA ASN A 157 -4.44 0.81 25.02
C ASN A 157 -5.20 -0.54 24.91
N LYS A 158 -6.02 -0.85 25.92
CA LYS A 158 -6.83 -2.08 25.96
C LYS A 158 -7.69 -2.26 24.70
N GLN A 159 -8.31 -1.18 24.22
CA GLN A 159 -9.18 -1.20 23.04
C GLN A 159 -8.40 -1.55 21.76
N ILE A 160 -7.22 -0.95 21.55
CA ILE A 160 -6.37 -1.27 20.39
C ILE A 160 -5.92 -2.73 20.45
N ASN A 161 -5.53 -3.23 21.62
CA ASN A 161 -5.16 -4.63 21.79
C ASN A 161 -6.32 -5.60 21.50
N GLU A 162 -7.54 -5.27 21.91
CA GLU A 162 -8.74 -6.06 21.56
C GLU A 162 -8.97 -6.10 20.04
N LEU A 163 -8.86 -4.96 19.35
CA LEU A 163 -8.97 -4.88 17.89
C LEU A 163 -7.87 -5.68 17.18
N LEU A 164 -6.64 -5.66 17.70
CA LEU A 164 -5.53 -6.45 17.16
C LEU A 164 -5.69 -7.95 17.38
N GLU A 165 -6.38 -8.38 18.44
CA GLU A 165 -6.73 -9.78 18.63
C GLU A 165 -7.89 -10.21 17.72
N MET A 166 -8.89 -9.34 17.50
CA MET A 166 -9.93 -9.59 16.49
C MET A 166 -9.34 -9.76 15.10
N PHE A 167 -8.38 -8.89 14.75
CA PHE A 167 -7.61 -8.98 13.52
C PHE A 167 -6.94 -10.36 13.34
N LYS A 168 -6.18 -10.83 14.34
CA LYS A 168 -5.37 -12.08 14.23
C LYS A 168 -6.23 -13.32 14.06
N ASN A 169 -7.36 -13.33 14.71
CA ASN A 169 -8.26 -14.48 14.75
C ASN A 169 -9.29 -14.45 13.61
N SER A 170 -9.31 -13.37 12.81
CA SER A 170 -10.23 -13.24 11.69
C SER A 170 -9.71 -13.94 10.43
N SER A 171 -10.58 -14.71 9.79
CA SER A 171 -10.37 -15.22 8.43
C SER A 171 -10.93 -14.28 7.35
N ARG A 172 -11.63 -13.21 7.74
CA ARG A 172 -12.36 -12.28 6.87
C ARG A 172 -11.59 -10.98 6.69
N PHE A 173 -11.32 -10.60 5.44
CA PHE A 173 -10.61 -9.35 5.11
C PHE A 173 -11.36 -8.10 5.56
N LYS A 174 -12.69 -8.07 5.47
CA LYS A 174 -13.51 -6.93 5.94
C LYS A 174 -13.35 -6.63 7.42
N THR A 175 -13.22 -7.68 8.24
CA THR A 175 -12.96 -7.49 9.67
C THR A 175 -11.54 -6.97 9.89
N ILE A 176 -10.57 -7.45 9.13
CA ILE A 176 -9.18 -7.00 9.19
C ILE A 176 -9.06 -5.51 8.81
N GLU A 177 -9.64 -5.12 7.67
CA GLU A 177 -9.67 -3.74 7.16
C GLU A 177 -10.29 -2.79 8.18
N ASN A 178 -11.54 -3.06 8.59
CA ASN A 178 -12.26 -2.22 9.55
C ASN A 178 -11.49 -2.09 10.87
N SER A 179 -10.90 -3.18 11.39
CA SER A 179 -10.12 -3.11 12.62
C SER A 179 -8.86 -2.26 12.45
N ALA A 180 -8.14 -2.39 11.34
CA ALA A 180 -6.95 -1.58 11.06
C ALA A 180 -7.31 -0.10 10.93
N GLU A 181 -8.39 0.23 10.23
CA GLU A 181 -8.88 1.61 10.07
C GLU A 181 -9.32 2.23 11.39
N ILE A 182 -10.04 1.49 12.24
CA ILE A 182 -10.41 1.98 13.58
C ILE A 182 -9.16 2.27 14.42
N ILE A 183 -8.16 1.39 14.38
CA ILE A 183 -6.90 1.63 15.11
C ILE A 183 -6.19 2.87 14.57
N LEU A 184 -6.08 3.02 13.24
CA LEU A 184 -5.51 4.21 12.61
C LEU A 184 -6.23 5.48 13.06
N GLY A 185 -7.57 5.49 13.05
CA GLY A 185 -8.37 6.62 13.51
C GLY A 185 -8.12 6.97 14.98
N ILE A 186 -8.04 5.97 15.87
CA ILE A 186 -7.70 6.19 17.28
C ILE A 186 -6.28 6.77 17.43
N LEU A 187 -5.31 6.27 16.66
CA LEU A 187 -3.94 6.77 16.69
C LEU A 187 -3.84 8.19 16.15
N GLU A 188 -4.56 8.52 15.08
CA GLU A 188 -4.59 9.87 14.51
C GLU A 188 -5.24 10.86 15.48
N GLU A 189 -6.44 10.54 16.01
CA GLU A 189 -7.19 11.41 16.92
C GLU A 189 -6.39 11.76 18.18
N ASN A 190 -5.74 10.76 18.79
CA ASN A 190 -4.94 10.97 19.99
C ASN A 190 -3.68 11.82 19.75
N ASN A 191 -3.20 11.90 18.50
CA ASN A 191 -1.91 12.51 18.18
C ASN A 191 -2.00 13.69 17.22
N THR A 192 -3.19 14.08 16.75
CA THR A 192 -3.42 15.18 15.79
C THR A 192 -2.79 16.51 16.22
N ARG A 193 -2.67 16.74 17.54
CA ARG A 193 -2.11 17.98 18.12
C ARG A 193 -0.70 17.81 18.67
N ASN A 194 -0.10 16.63 18.52
CA ASN A 194 1.20 16.32 19.08
C ASN A 194 2.31 16.65 18.08
N ASN A 195 2.76 17.91 18.09
CA ASN A 195 3.83 18.38 17.20
C ASN A 195 5.10 17.50 17.26
N ASN A 196 5.40 16.87 18.40
CA ASN A 196 6.58 16.01 18.53
C ASN A 196 6.44 14.74 17.68
N ILE A 197 5.23 14.18 17.55
CA ILE A 197 5.02 13.00 16.70
C ILE A 197 5.10 13.35 15.22
N HIS A 198 4.70 14.55 14.84
CA HIS A 198 4.81 15.00 13.44
C HIS A 198 6.25 15.37 13.07
N ASN A 199 7.05 15.87 14.02
CA ASN A 199 8.46 16.19 13.83
C ASN A 199 9.32 14.93 13.66
N ILE A 200 9.86 14.72 12.45
CA ILE A 200 10.66 13.52 12.09
C ILE A 200 11.93 13.37 12.95
N PHE A 201 12.43 14.44 13.56
CA PHE A 201 13.65 14.42 14.35
C PHE A 201 13.44 14.04 15.83
N GLU A 202 12.20 13.82 16.25
CA GLU A 202 11.87 13.43 17.62
C GLU A 202 11.88 11.92 17.82
N GLN A 203 12.38 11.47 18.97
CA GLN A 203 12.57 10.05 19.27
C GLN A 203 11.28 9.21 19.18
N ASN A 204 10.15 9.75 19.68
CA ASN A 204 8.87 9.04 19.66
C ASN A 204 8.12 9.16 18.32
N SER A 205 8.61 10.00 17.40
CA SER A 205 8.01 10.15 16.08
C SER A 205 8.21 8.88 15.25
N GLU A 206 9.42 8.34 15.25
CA GLU A 206 9.75 7.15 14.46
C GLU A 206 8.88 5.94 14.85
N GLU A 207 8.71 5.69 16.15
CA GLU A 207 7.89 4.58 16.65
C GLU A 207 6.41 4.73 16.27
N TYR A 208 5.85 5.93 16.41
CA TYR A 208 4.49 6.23 15.97
C TYR A 208 4.32 5.93 14.48
N TRP A 209 5.19 6.50 13.64
CA TRP A 209 5.08 6.35 12.19
C TRP A 209 5.35 4.93 11.74
N ASN A 210 6.26 4.20 12.39
CA ASN A 210 6.43 2.77 12.11
C ASN A 210 5.16 1.98 12.38
N THR A 211 4.48 2.26 13.49
CA THR A 211 3.20 1.64 13.85
C THR A 211 2.11 2.00 12.85
N PHE A 212 1.95 3.30 12.57
CA PHE A 212 0.98 3.84 11.63
C PHE A 212 1.18 3.24 10.23
N ASN A 213 2.42 3.25 9.73
CA ASN A 213 2.75 2.74 8.40
C ASN A 213 2.50 1.23 8.26
N ILE A 214 2.68 0.45 9.33
CA ILE A 214 2.35 -0.99 9.31
C ILE A 214 0.83 -1.18 9.22
N LEU A 215 0.06 -0.42 10.00
CA LEU A 215 -1.40 -0.48 9.98
C LEU A 215 -1.98 -0.01 8.64
N THR A 216 -1.41 1.04 8.02
CA THR A 216 -1.78 1.46 6.66
C THR A 216 -1.58 0.33 5.65
N ARG A 217 -0.45 -0.38 5.70
CA ARG A 217 -0.19 -1.53 4.82
C ARG A 217 -1.21 -2.65 5.03
N ILE A 218 -1.57 -2.94 6.28
CA ILE A 218 -2.59 -3.96 6.59
C ILE A 218 -3.95 -3.56 6.02
N SER A 219 -4.37 -2.31 6.25
CA SER A 219 -5.64 -1.76 5.76
C SER A 219 -5.72 -1.86 4.23
N ILE A 220 -4.74 -1.34 3.49
CA ILE A 220 -4.78 -1.36 2.02
C ILE A 220 -4.74 -2.79 1.46
N LEU A 221 -3.94 -3.69 2.03
CA LEU A 221 -3.88 -5.08 1.57
C LEU A 221 -5.22 -5.81 1.81
N ALA A 222 -5.90 -5.51 2.91
CA ALA A 222 -7.20 -6.11 3.22
C ALA A 222 -8.33 -5.54 2.36
N GLY A 223 -8.36 -4.22 2.15
CA GLY A 223 -9.30 -3.59 1.22
C GLY A 223 -9.10 -4.07 -0.21
N PHE A 224 -7.84 -4.20 -0.65
CA PHE A 224 -7.52 -4.79 -1.95
C PHE A 224 -7.97 -6.25 -2.07
N ALA A 225 -7.82 -7.05 -1.01
CA ALA A 225 -8.32 -8.42 -1.01
C ALA A 225 -9.84 -8.50 -1.21
N LEU A 226 -10.61 -7.59 -0.60
CA LEU A 226 -12.05 -7.50 -0.80
C LEU A 226 -12.42 -7.16 -2.25
N LEU A 227 -11.65 -6.26 -2.88
CA LEU A 227 -11.82 -5.92 -4.28
C LEU A 227 -11.59 -7.14 -5.19
N LEU A 228 -10.57 -7.95 -4.89
CA LEU A 228 -10.30 -9.20 -5.61
C LEU A 228 -11.39 -10.26 -5.40
N GLU A 229 -11.98 -10.33 -4.21
CA GLU A 229 -13.10 -11.25 -3.90
C GLU A 229 -14.41 -10.80 -4.56
N GLN A 230 -14.53 -9.52 -4.97
CA GLN A 230 -15.74 -8.91 -5.54
C GLN A 230 -15.44 -8.12 -6.84
N PRO A 231 -14.93 -8.76 -7.90
CA PRO A 231 -14.50 -8.07 -9.12
C PRO A 231 -15.64 -7.38 -9.89
N GLU A 232 -16.90 -7.68 -9.55
CA GLU A 232 -18.09 -7.05 -10.13
C GLU A 232 -18.15 -5.53 -9.87
N ILE A 233 -17.44 -5.02 -8.86
CA ILE A 233 -17.38 -3.60 -8.49
C ILE A 233 -16.60 -2.76 -9.52
N LEU A 234 -15.71 -3.37 -10.31
CA LEU A 234 -14.84 -2.68 -11.28
C LEU A 234 -15.51 -2.39 -12.63
N LYS A 235 -16.78 -2.75 -12.82
CA LYS A 235 -17.52 -2.59 -14.10
C LYS A 235 -18.33 -1.27 -14.20
N LEU A 236 -17.99 -0.25 -13.42
CA LEU A 236 -18.62 1.08 -13.44
C LEU A 236 -17.65 2.12 -13.99
#